data_AF-A0AAE1LBV6-F1
#
_entry.id   AF-A0AAE1LBV6-F1
#
_cell.length_a   1.000
_cell.length_b   1.000
_cell.length_c   1.000
_cell.angle_alpha   90.00
_cell.angle_beta   90.00
_cell.angle_gamma   90.00
#
_symmetry.space_group_name_H-M   'P 1'
#
loop_
_entity.id
_entity.type
_entity.pdbx_description
1 polymer ?
#
loop_
_entity_poly.entity_id
_entity_poly.type
_entity_poly.pdbx_seq_one_letter_code
_entity_poly.pdbx_strand_id
1 'polypeptide(L)'
;MFYDKEVGAIVTDYWDLHQLFSDKDPAGAEEGAFAQRIFDLLKGTFDRQQVPWTNVIGYAADGASVMMGCNNSVATRLKDLCPGIRVSRCICHSLHLCASEACKQLPRSAEDLARNIYNFLHNSSKRQAQFAEFQTFLHLDVLQMLHPSQTRWLSLAAVVDRILKQWDALRLYFDAKLLEERLETAERIHTMLNDKFTKMYYIFLDWMLPKVTGLNEYFQSSRPVLPFVHEKMTETFREILTCFMRRDYVCMTPTHNIQPMDTSKWLPLGDIIYFGVGVAEVLGLPEVRADTARVKDFKTRARQFMATLCSEMQRRYDFNDPVLQRASSLAPATALSQRAREATPSLRTLALLLPRIVDKTDKKKLQDLDDQWRALPFAAEILPTEVRECKDAGVFWHQV
;
A
#
# COMPACT_ATOMS: atom_id res chain seq x y z
N MET A 1 14.17 -10.13 -9.29
CA MET A 1 14.63 -10.57 -7.96
C MET A 1 15.02 -12.04 -8.04
N PHE A 2 16.21 -12.41 -7.57
CA PHE A 2 16.72 -13.78 -7.54
C PHE A 2 17.68 -13.96 -6.37
N TYR A 3 17.97 -15.20 -5.97
CA TYR A 3 18.98 -15.47 -4.95
C TYR A 3 20.37 -15.52 -5.58
N ASP A 4 21.24 -14.64 -5.12
CA ASP A 4 22.64 -14.58 -5.52
C ASP A 4 23.50 -15.29 -4.46
N LYS A 5 24.23 -16.33 -4.88
CA LYS A 5 25.07 -17.13 -4.00
C LYS A 5 26.35 -16.42 -3.57
N GLU A 6 26.88 -15.51 -4.40
CA GLU A 6 28.10 -14.76 -4.11
C GLU A 6 27.80 -13.65 -3.11
N VAL A 7 26.66 -12.98 -3.27
CA VAL A 7 26.19 -11.95 -2.34
C VAL A 7 25.57 -12.57 -1.08
N GLY A 8 25.08 -13.80 -1.16
CA GLY A 8 24.41 -14.47 -0.05
C GLY A 8 23.06 -13.84 0.29
N ALA A 9 22.36 -13.31 -0.71
CA ALA A 9 21.12 -12.60 -0.50
C ALA A 9 20.20 -12.70 -1.71
N ILE A 10 18.92 -12.40 -1.47
CA ILE A 10 17.97 -12.15 -2.55
C ILE A 10 18.21 -10.72 -3.05
N VAL A 11 18.64 -10.59 -4.30
CA VAL A 11 18.98 -9.31 -4.94
C VAL A 11 17.98 -8.94 -6.03
N THR A 12 17.95 -7.67 -6.41
CA THR A 12 17.15 -7.17 -7.52
C THR A 12 18.03 -6.38 -8.47
N ASP A 13 18.12 -6.87 -9.71
CA ASP A 13 18.84 -6.19 -10.78
C ASP A 13 17.88 -5.52 -11.76
N TYR A 14 18.31 -4.36 -12.22
CA TYR A 14 17.69 -3.65 -13.31
C TYR A 14 18.39 -4.02 -14.62
N TRP A 15 17.71 -4.74 -15.51
CA TRP A 15 18.31 -5.22 -16.76
C TRP A 15 18.11 -4.26 -17.92
N ASP A 16 16.87 -3.92 -18.27
CA ASP A 16 16.57 -3.14 -19.47
C ASP A 16 15.46 -2.10 -19.22
N LEU A 17 15.61 -0.91 -19.84
CA LEU A 17 14.51 0.03 -20.07
C LEU A 17 14.03 -0.10 -21.51
N HIS A 18 12.78 -0.53 -21.71
CA HIS A 18 12.18 -0.51 -23.04
C HIS A 18 11.25 0.68 -23.19
N GLN A 19 11.59 1.59 -24.09
CA GLN A 19 10.68 2.65 -24.50
C GLN A 19 9.72 2.09 -25.55
N LEU A 20 8.49 1.75 -25.13
CA LEU A 20 7.48 1.15 -26.03
C LEU A 20 7.07 2.08 -27.19
N PHE A 21 7.11 3.39 -26.95
CA PHE A 21 6.83 4.41 -27.96
C PHE A 21 8.04 5.33 -28.07
N SER A 22 8.80 5.15 -29.14
CA SER A 22 10.02 5.92 -29.40
C SER A 22 9.76 6.92 -30.51
N ASP A 23 10.25 8.15 -30.35
CA ASP A 23 10.20 9.18 -31.39
C ASP A 23 10.97 8.75 -32.66
N LYS A 24 11.84 7.73 -32.53
CA LYS A 24 12.63 7.14 -33.62
C LYS A 24 11.93 5.99 -34.34
N ASP A 25 10.80 5.51 -33.83
CA ASP A 25 9.98 4.47 -34.46
C ASP A 25 8.49 4.85 -34.39
N PRO A 26 8.03 5.75 -35.26
CA PRO A 26 6.63 6.19 -35.31
C PRO A 26 5.68 5.05 -35.69
N ALA A 27 6.14 4.08 -36.49
CA ALA A 27 5.34 2.92 -36.90
C ALA A 27 5.00 2.01 -35.70
N GLY A 28 5.92 1.89 -34.74
CA GLY A 28 5.67 1.22 -33.46
C GLY A 28 4.56 1.87 -32.61
N ALA A 29 4.15 3.12 -32.89
CA ALA A 29 2.98 3.71 -32.23
C ALA A 29 1.66 3.16 -32.78
N GLU A 30 1.60 2.80 -34.07
CA GLU A 30 0.43 2.19 -34.70
C GLU A 30 0.25 0.72 -34.28
N GLU A 31 1.34 0.01 -34.00
CA GLU A 31 1.31 -1.32 -33.38
C GLU A 31 0.85 -1.31 -31.92
N GLY A 32 0.75 -0.17 -31.25
CA GLY A 32 0.28 -0.07 -29.87
C GLY A 32 1.14 -0.79 -28.81
N ALA A 33 0.71 -0.68 -27.55
CA ALA A 33 1.31 -1.39 -26.41
C ALA A 33 0.56 -2.71 -26.14
N PHE A 34 0.45 -3.58 -27.15
CA PHE A 34 -0.20 -4.88 -26.95
C PHE A 34 0.66 -5.81 -26.09
N ALA A 35 -0.02 -6.72 -25.38
CA ALA A 35 0.66 -7.67 -24.51
C ALA A 35 1.66 -8.57 -25.24
N GLN A 36 1.43 -8.88 -26.53
CA GLN A 36 2.37 -9.63 -27.37
C GLN A 36 3.71 -8.91 -27.45
N ARG A 37 3.69 -7.63 -27.83
CA ARG A 37 4.90 -6.82 -27.99
C ARG A 37 5.69 -6.69 -26.70
N ILE A 38 5.01 -6.44 -25.58
CA ILE A 38 5.67 -6.37 -24.26
C ILE A 38 6.29 -7.73 -23.89
N PHE A 39 5.58 -8.82 -24.16
CA PHE A 39 6.07 -10.17 -23.92
C PHE A 39 7.28 -10.53 -24.80
N ASP A 40 7.29 -10.11 -26.06
CA ASP A 40 8.41 -10.35 -26.98
C ASP A 40 9.66 -9.54 -26.58
N LEU A 41 9.48 -8.29 -26.13
CA LEU A 41 10.56 -7.48 -25.58
C LEU A 41 11.13 -8.09 -24.30
N LEU A 42 10.25 -8.55 -23.39
CA LEU A 42 10.64 -9.30 -22.20
C LEU A 42 11.45 -10.54 -22.58
N LYS A 43 10.99 -11.29 -23.59
CA LYS A 43 11.68 -12.47 -24.07
C LYS A 43 13.06 -12.16 -24.63
N GLY A 44 13.17 -11.12 -25.46
CA GLY A 44 14.44 -10.64 -25.96
C GLY A 44 15.41 -10.22 -24.85
N THR A 45 14.93 -9.61 -23.76
CA THR A 45 15.76 -9.33 -22.58
C THR A 45 16.26 -10.61 -21.92
N PHE A 46 15.39 -11.60 -21.69
CA PHE A 46 15.79 -12.87 -21.08
C PHE A 46 16.82 -13.62 -21.94
N ASP A 47 16.64 -13.64 -23.25
CA ASP A 47 17.57 -14.27 -24.19
C ASP A 47 18.95 -13.57 -24.18
N ARG A 48 18.98 -12.22 -24.16
CA ARG A 48 20.23 -11.44 -24.06
C ARG A 48 20.96 -11.66 -22.74
N GLN A 49 20.22 -11.70 -21.63
CA GLN A 49 20.77 -11.94 -20.29
C GLN A 49 21.02 -13.44 -20.02
N GLN A 50 20.74 -14.32 -20.99
CA GLN A 50 20.93 -15.76 -20.91
C GLN A 50 20.23 -16.39 -19.70
N VAL A 51 19.05 -15.89 -19.32
CA VAL A 51 18.28 -16.38 -18.17
C VAL A 51 17.35 -17.51 -18.62
N PRO A 52 17.55 -18.76 -18.15
CA PRO A 52 16.66 -19.86 -18.51
C PRO A 52 15.26 -19.66 -17.97
N TRP A 53 14.24 -19.86 -18.81
CA TRP A 53 12.83 -19.78 -18.40
C TRP A 53 12.43 -20.77 -17.30
N THR A 54 13.16 -21.88 -17.17
CA THR A 54 13.02 -22.84 -16.06
C THR A 54 13.26 -22.20 -14.70
N ASN A 55 14.05 -21.13 -14.62
CA ASN A 55 14.37 -20.42 -13.38
C ASN A 55 13.31 -19.38 -12.99
N VAL A 56 12.35 -19.11 -13.88
CA VAL A 56 11.28 -18.13 -13.63
C VAL A 56 10.20 -18.77 -12.77
N ILE A 57 10.15 -18.39 -11.49
CA ILE A 57 9.19 -18.93 -10.53
C ILE A 57 7.95 -18.05 -10.36
N GLY A 58 8.07 -16.75 -10.64
CA GLY A 58 7.01 -15.79 -10.45
C GLY A 58 7.14 -14.54 -11.31
N TYR A 59 6.02 -13.84 -11.45
CA TYR A 59 5.85 -12.61 -12.20
C TYR A 59 4.95 -11.65 -11.40
N ALA A 60 5.36 -10.40 -11.33
CA ALA A 60 4.56 -9.34 -10.70
C ALA A 60 4.56 -8.08 -11.57
N ALA A 61 3.38 -7.49 -11.73
CA ALA A 61 3.19 -6.26 -12.49
C ALA A 61 2.01 -5.44 -11.94
N ASP A 62 1.83 -4.22 -12.47
CA ASP A 62 0.61 -3.44 -12.18
C ASP A 62 -0.65 -4.17 -12.66
N GLY A 63 -1.82 -3.69 -12.23
CA GLY A 63 -3.10 -4.32 -12.53
C GLY A 63 -3.64 -4.04 -13.93
N ALA A 64 -2.88 -3.43 -14.84
CA ALA A 64 -3.37 -3.07 -16.16
C ALA A 64 -3.77 -4.31 -16.96
N SER A 65 -4.83 -4.20 -17.77
CA SER A 65 -5.36 -5.36 -18.52
C SER A 65 -4.32 -5.97 -19.47
N VAL A 66 -3.43 -5.15 -20.03
CA VAL A 66 -2.33 -5.62 -20.90
C VAL A 66 -1.35 -6.51 -20.13
N MET A 67 -1.09 -6.22 -18.86
CA MET A 67 -0.13 -6.96 -18.02
C MET A 67 -0.79 -8.16 -17.34
N MET A 68 -1.98 -7.97 -16.76
CA MET A 68 -2.62 -8.89 -15.81
C MET A 68 -4.04 -9.32 -16.20
N GLY A 69 -4.52 -8.97 -17.40
CA GLY A 69 -5.83 -9.36 -17.90
C GLY A 69 -6.02 -10.87 -18.02
N CYS A 70 -7.26 -11.34 -18.01
CA CYS A 70 -7.59 -12.76 -18.14
C CYS A 70 -7.37 -13.31 -19.55
N ASN A 71 -7.39 -12.44 -20.56
CA ASN A 71 -7.24 -12.77 -21.97
C ASN A 71 -6.12 -11.93 -22.58
N ASN A 72 -5.28 -12.55 -23.41
CA ASN A 72 -4.25 -11.87 -24.21
C ASN A 72 -3.40 -10.87 -23.41
N SER A 73 -2.94 -11.25 -22.22
CA SER A 73 -2.08 -10.43 -21.37
C SER A 73 -0.66 -11.00 -21.28
N VAL A 74 0.29 -10.21 -20.77
CA VAL A 74 1.65 -10.71 -20.48
C VAL A 74 1.59 -11.86 -19.48
N ALA A 75 0.73 -11.76 -18.46
CA ALA A 75 0.50 -12.81 -17.49
C ALA A 75 -0.04 -14.12 -18.10
N THR A 76 -0.99 -14.07 -19.04
CA THR A 76 -1.50 -15.30 -19.69
C THR A 76 -0.41 -15.95 -20.54
N ARG A 77 0.34 -15.15 -21.29
CA ARG A 77 1.46 -15.63 -22.12
C ARG A 77 2.58 -16.25 -21.30
N LEU A 78 2.90 -15.66 -20.15
CA LEU A 78 3.87 -16.24 -19.21
C LEU A 78 3.36 -17.53 -18.59
N LYS A 79 2.06 -17.67 -18.33
CA LYS A 79 1.50 -18.95 -17.85
C LYS A 79 1.62 -20.05 -18.89
N ASP A 80 1.45 -19.72 -20.17
CA ASP A 80 1.62 -20.67 -21.27
C ASP A 80 3.08 -21.08 -21.44
N LEU A 81 4.02 -20.12 -21.40
CA LEU A 81 5.46 -20.39 -21.53
C LEU A 81 6.05 -21.06 -20.27
N CYS A 82 5.57 -20.69 -19.09
CA CYS A 82 6.06 -21.16 -17.80
C CYS A 82 4.90 -21.77 -16.99
N PRO A 83 4.44 -23.00 -17.32
CA PRO A 83 3.39 -23.66 -16.56
C PRO A 83 3.72 -23.73 -15.06
N GLY A 84 2.76 -23.34 -14.22
CA GLY A 84 2.92 -23.28 -12.77
C GLY A 84 3.58 -22.00 -12.23
N ILE A 85 3.85 -20.99 -13.08
CA ILE A 85 4.36 -19.69 -12.63
C ILE A 85 3.37 -18.98 -11.70
N ARG A 86 3.88 -18.34 -10.65
CA ARG A 86 3.08 -17.51 -9.76
C ARG A 86 2.96 -16.10 -10.29
N VAL A 87 1.72 -15.66 -10.54
CA VAL A 87 1.44 -14.32 -11.06
C VAL A 87 0.74 -13.51 -9.97
N SER A 88 1.32 -12.38 -9.58
CA SER A 88 0.76 -11.48 -8.58
C SER A 88 0.57 -10.08 -9.15
N ARG A 89 -0.51 -9.41 -8.75
CA ARG A 89 -0.62 -7.96 -8.94
C ARG A 89 0.31 -7.25 -7.97
N CYS A 90 0.78 -6.08 -8.34
CA CYS A 90 1.54 -5.21 -7.48
C CYS A 90 0.67 -4.79 -6.29
N ILE A 91 1.05 -5.23 -5.08
CA ILE A 91 0.36 -4.93 -3.83
C ILE A 91 0.41 -3.42 -3.57
N CYS A 92 1.56 -2.81 -3.78
CA CYS A 92 1.80 -1.37 -3.63
C CYS A 92 0.83 -0.53 -4.48
N HIS A 93 0.74 -0.86 -5.77
CA HIS A 93 -0.21 -0.21 -6.67
C HIS A 93 -1.67 -0.50 -6.27
N SER A 94 -1.95 -1.72 -5.80
CA SER A 94 -3.29 -2.09 -5.31
C SER A 94 -3.72 -1.26 -4.10
N LEU A 95 -2.86 -1.12 -3.08
CA LEU A 95 -3.10 -0.30 -1.89
C LEU A 95 -3.30 1.18 -2.26
N HIS A 96 -2.51 1.69 -3.20
CA HIS A 96 -2.69 3.02 -3.76
C HIS A 96 -4.10 3.22 -4.36
N LEU A 97 -4.59 2.25 -5.13
CA LEU A 97 -5.95 2.30 -5.68
C LEU A 97 -7.02 2.17 -4.58
N CYS A 98 -6.82 1.34 -3.55
CA CYS A 98 -7.74 1.25 -2.42
C CYS A 98 -7.93 2.61 -1.73
N ALA A 99 -6.83 3.31 -1.46
CA ALA A 99 -6.87 4.63 -0.84
C ALA A 99 -7.52 5.69 -1.74
N SER A 100 -7.25 5.64 -3.05
CA SER A 100 -7.87 6.52 -4.04
C SER A 100 -9.40 6.35 -4.09
N GLU A 101 -9.89 5.11 -4.17
CA GLU A 101 -11.34 4.83 -4.15
C GLU A 101 -12.00 5.22 -2.82
N ALA A 102 -11.32 5.00 -1.70
CA ALA A 102 -11.82 5.40 -0.39
C ALA A 102 -11.97 6.92 -0.28
N CYS A 103 -11.00 7.69 -0.77
CA CYS A 103 -11.06 9.15 -0.72
C CYS A 103 -12.20 9.77 -1.53
N LYS A 104 -12.74 9.07 -2.54
CA LYS A 104 -13.95 9.53 -3.26
C LYS A 104 -15.19 9.63 -2.36
N GLN A 105 -15.16 9.01 -1.18
CA GLN A 105 -16.25 9.11 -0.20
C GLN A 105 -16.24 10.44 0.57
N LEU A 106 -15.09 11.12 0.59
CA LEU A 106 -14.92 12.42 1.24
C LEU A 106 -15.37 13.56 0.31
N PRO A 107 -15.65 14.77 0.85
CA PRO A 107 -16.01 15.90 0.02
C PRO A 107 -14.90 16.23 -0.99
N ARG A 108 -15.27 16.35 -2.27
CA ARG A 108 -14.36 16.77 -3.35
C ARG A 108 -13.65 18.08 -3.03
N SER A 109 -14.32 18.97 -2.30
CA SER A 109 -13.78 20.25 -1.85
C SER A 109 -12.45 20.08 -1.10
N ALA A 110 -12.24 19.01 -0.32
CA ALA A 110 -10.98 18.77 0.37
C ALA A 110 -9.82 18.54 -0.62
N GLU A 111 -10.04 17.79 -1.70
CA GLU A 111 -9.02 17.64 -2.75
C GLU A 111 -8.81 18.95 -3.52
N ASP A 112 -9.90 19.67 -3.83
CA ASP A 112 -9.85 20.96 -4.50
C ASP A 112 -9.06 21.98 -3.68
N LEU A 113 -9.19 21.98 -2.35
CA LEU A 113 -8.40 22.86 -1.47
C LEU A 113 -6.90 22.61 -1.61
N ALA A 114 -6.46 21.35 -1.51
CA ALA A 114 -5.05 20.99 -1.65
C ALA A 114 -4.50 21.44 -3.02
N ARG A 115 -5.28 21.23 -4.09
CA ARG A 115 -4.93 21.62 -5.46
C ARG A 115 -4.86 23.14 -5.62
N ASN A 116 -5.83 23.86 -5.06
CA ASN A 116 -5.92 25.31 -5.12
C ASN A 116 -4.77 25.98 -4.36
N ILE A 117 -4.43 25.50 -3.16
CA ILE A 117 -3.28 25.99 -2.39
C ILE A 117 -1.99 25.82 -3.18
N TYR A 118 -1.74 24.61 -3.70
CA TYR A 118 -0.55 24.34 -4.50
C TYR A 118 -0.49 25.27 -5.73
N ASN A 119 -1.54 25.32 -6.55
CA ASN A 119 -1.55 26.12 -7.77
C ASN A 119 -1.40 27.62 -7.50
N PHE A 120 -1.95 28.12 -6.39
CA PHE A 120 -1.87 29.53 -6.02
C PHE A 120 -0.44 29.95 -5.68
N LEU A 121 0.31 29.10 -4.96
CA LEU A 121 1.66 29.39 -4.48
C LEU A 121 2.75 28.95 -5.48
N HIS A 122 2.62 27.77 -6.09
CA HIS A 122 3.68 27.16 -6.90
C HIS A 122 4.08 28.03 -8.10
N ASN A 123 3.11 28.66 -8.76
CA ASN A 123 3.35 29.41 -10.00
C ASN A 123 3.86 30.86 -9.78
N SER A 124 4.13 31.26 -8.53
CA SER A 124 4.55 32.64 -8.23
C SER A 124 5.65 32.67 -7.16
N SER A 125 6.87 32.98 -7.59
CA SER A 125 8.01 33.20 -6.68
C SER A 125 7.72 34.29 -5.64
N LYS A 126 7.01 35.36 -6.03
CA LYS A 126 6.53 36.40 -5.10
C LYS A 126 5.63 35.80 -4.02
N ARG A 127 4.63 35.01 -4.38
CA ARG A 127 3.71 34.41 -3.40
C ARG A 127 4.40 33.40 -2.50
N GLN A 128 5.38 32.65 -3.01
CA GLN A 128 6.21 31.77 -2.19
C GLN A 128 7.03 32.54 -1.16
N ALA A 129 7.70 33.63 -1.58
CA ALA A 129 8.47 34.48 -0.68
C ALA A 129 7.57 35.10 0.40
N GLN A 130 6.42 35.66 0.00
CA GLN A 130 5.44 36.21 0.93
C GLN A 130 4.92 35.15 1.91
N PHE A 131 4.59 33.95 1.43
CA PHE A 131 4.14 32.86 2.31
C PHE A 131 5.22 32.44 3.31
N ALA A 132 6.49 32.38 2.90
CA ALA A 132 7.62 32.06 3.77
C ALA A 132 7.78 33.04 4.95
N GLU A 133 7.38 34.31 4.79
CA GLU A 133 7.35 35.28 5.90
C GLU A 133 6.36 34.85 7.00
N PHE A 134 5.18 34.33 6.63
CA PHE A 134 4.19 33.82 7.60
C PHE A 134 4.67 32.52 8.27
N GLN A 135 5.35 31.64 7.53
CA GLN A 135 5.97 30.43 8.09
C GLN A 135 7.01 30.82 9.15
N THR A 136 7.88 31.77 8.83
CA THR A 136 8.92 32.28 9.73
C THR A 136 8.32 33.00 10.94
N PHE A 137 7.28 33.82 10.75
CA PHE A 137 6.57 34.54 11.80
C PHE A 137 5.95 33.59 12.84
N LEU A 138 5.45 32.42 12.39
CA LEU A 138 4.90 31.38 13.26
C LEU A 138 5.95 30.39 13.78
N HIS A 139 7.25 30.62 13.51
CA HIS A 139 8.34 29.71 13.86
C HIS A 139 8.17 28.29 13.30
N LEU A 140 7.59 28.18 12.11
CA LEU A 140 7.47 26.92 11.36
C LEU A 140 8.64 26.74 10.40
N ASP A 141 8.92 25.50 10.04
CA ASP A 141 9.84 25.21 8.93
C ASP A 141 9.33 25.86 7.64
N VAL A 142 10.25 26.51 6.91
CA VAL A 142 9.95 27.12 5.60
C VAL A 142 9.86 26.01 4.56
N LEU A 143 8.63 25.68 4.20
CA LEU A 143 8.29 24.49 3.44
C LEU A 143 7.47 24.85 2.20
N GLN A 144 7.92 24.38 1.03
CA GLN A 144 7.10 24.44 -0.18
C GLN A 144 5.91 23.47 -0.08
N MET A 145 4.78 23.88 -0.67
CA MET A 145 3.59 23.05 -0.74
C MET A 145 3.76 21.94 -1.78
N LEU A 146 3.27 20.75 -1.45
CA LEU A 146 3.40 19.57 -2.30
C LEU A 146 2.24 19.48 -3.30
N HIS A 147 2.54 19.04 -4.53
CA HIS A 147 1.52 18.82 -5.55
C HIS A 147 0.68 17.58 -5.23
N PRO A 148 -0.66 17.67 -5.21
CA PRO A 148 -1.53 16.49 -5.16
C PRO A 148 -1.45 15.73 -6.49
N SER A 149 -0.55 14.75 -6.58
CA SER A 149 -0.41 13.96 -7.80
C SER A 149 -1.60 13.02 -7.99
N GLN A 150 -2.27 13.11 -9.15
CA GLN A 150 -3.44 12.28 -9.47
C GLN A 150 -3.09 10.79 -9.56
N THR A 151 -1.84 10.44 -9.90
CA THR A 151 -1.39 9.07 -10.16
C THR A 151 -0.74 8.37 -8.96
N ARG A 152 -0.53 9.07 -7.84
CA ARG A 152 0.14 8.51 -6.65
C ARG A 152 -0.46 9.05 -5.35
N TRP A 153 -1.64 8.57 -4.99
CA TRP A 153 -2.33 8.79 -3.71
C TRP A 153 -1.48 8.52 -2.46
N LEU A 154 -0.38 7.77 -2.58
CA LEU A 154 0.62 7.65 -1.52
C LEU A 154 1.29 9.00 -1.19
N SER A 155 1.41 9.89 -2.19
CA SER A 155 1.81 11.29 -1.98
C SER A 155 0.74 12.12 -1.28
N LEU A 156 -0.52 11.67 -1.22
CA LEU A 156 -1.57 12.43 -0.52
C LEU A 156 -1.30 12.50 0.98
N ALA A 157 -0.78 11.43 1.60
CA ALA A 157 -0.43 11.46 3.02
C ALA A 157 0.58 12.59 3.29
N ALA A 158 1.62 12.71 2.46
CA ALA A 158 2.60 13.79 2.57
C ALA A 158 1.99 15.17 2.29
N VAL A 159 1.05 15.29 1.34
CA VAL A 159 0.33 16.55 1.07
C VAL A 159 -0.55 16.96 2.24
N VAL A 160 -1.28 16.02 2.84
CA VAL A 160 -2.14 16.23 4.01
C VAL A 160 -1.30 16.65 5.22
N ASP A 161 -0.23 15.93 5.52
CA ASP A 161 0.74 16.27 6.57
C ASP A 161 1.31 17.68 6.36
N ARG A 162 1.74 18.00 5.12
CA ARG A 162 2.27 19.33 4.76
C ARG A 162 1.24 20.42 4.98
N ILE A 163 -0.01 20.23 4.56
CA ILE A 163 -1.09 21.20 4.73
C ILE A 163 -1.43 21.39 6.20
N LEU A 164 -1.46 20.32 7.01
CA LEU A 164 -1.73 20.42 8.44
C LEU A 164 -0.61 21.14 9.19
N LYS A 165 0.67 20.80 8.92
CA LYS A 165 1.83 21.49 9.50
C LYS A 165 1.86 22.98 9.19
N GLN A 166 1.35 23.35 8.02
CA GLN A 166 1.34 24.72 7.54
C GLN A 166 -0.04 25.39 7.69
N TRP A 167 -0.99 24.77 8.38
CA TRP A 167 -2.40 25.20 8.39
C TRP A 167 -2.56 26.62 8.89
N ASP A 168 -1.91 26.96 10.00
CA ASP A 168 -2.06 28.28 10.62
C ASP A 168 -1.32 29.37 9.82
N ALA A 169 -0.17 29.05 9.22
CA ALA A 169 0.52 29.95 8.29
C ALA A 169 -0.30 30.21 7.03
N LEU A 170 -0.90 29.16 6.47
CA LEU A 170 -1.79 29.27 5.31
C LEU A 170 -3.00 30.15 5.66
N ARG A 171 -3.62 29.93 6.82
CA ARG A 171 -4.76 30.76 7.25
C ARG A 171 -4.37 32.23 7.34
N LEU A 172 -3.31 32.59 8.07
CA LEU A 172 -2.87 33.98 8.19
C LEU A 172 -2.48 34.60 6.85
N TYR A 173 -1.80 33.84 5.99
CA TYR A 173 -1.44 34.29 4.64
C TYR A 173 -2.69 34.65 3.81
N PHE A 174 -3.71 33.78 3.84
CA PHE A 174 -4.94 34.01 3.09
C PHE A 174 -5.86 35.06 3.75
N ASP A 175 -5.79 35.26 5.07
CA ASP A 175 -6.42 36.39 5.77
C ASP A 175 -5.85 37.71 5.26
N ALA A 176 -4.51 37.82 5.17
CA ALA A 176 -3.84 39.01 4.62
C ALA A 176 -4.16 39.22 3.14
N LYS A 177 -4.18 38.15 2.34
CA LYS A 177 -4.46 38.24 0.91
C LYS A 177 -5.87 38.71 0.58
N LEU A 178 -6.87 38.41 1.42
CA LEU A 178 -8.21 38.96 1.24
C LEU A 178 -8.28 40.48 1.35
N LEU A 179 -7.41 41.07 2.17
CA LEU A 179 -7.34 42.53 2.35
C LEU A 179 -6.63 43.21 1.17
N GLU A 180 -5.64 42.54 0.57
CA GLU A 180 -4.82 43.06 -0.52
C GLU A 180 -5.43 42.83 -1.92
N GLU A 181 -5.98 41.64 -2.16
CA GLU A 181 -6.32 41.14 -3.49
C GLU A 181 -7.69 40.41 -3.47
N ARG A 182 -8.67 40.91 -4.24
CA ARG A 182 -10.00 40.26 -4.39
C ARG A 182 -9.97 39.16 -5.46
N LEU A 183 -9.16 38.12 -5.24
CA LEU A 183 -9.12 36.94 -6.10
C LEU A 183 -10.10 35.89 -5.59
N GLU A 184 -11.04 35.45 -6.44
CA GLU A 184 -12.04 34.42 -6.10
C GLU A 184 -11.38 33.13 -5.57
N THR A 185 -10.25 32.72 -6.14
CA THR A 185 -9.50 31.54 -5.66
C THR A 185 -8.97 31.74 -4.24
N ALA A 186 -8.51 32.93 -3.89
CA ALA A 186 -8.03 33.23 -2.54
C ALA A 186 -9.18 33.26 -1.53
N GLU A 187 -10.33 33.82 -1.90
CA GLU A 187 -11.57 33.80 -1.09
C GLU A 187 -12.05 32.37 -0.79
N ARG A 188 -12.03 31.51 -1.81
CA ARG A 188 -12.39 30.09 -1.65
C ARG A 188 -11.42 29.37 -0.71
N ILE A 189 -10.11 29.53 -0.91
CA ILE A 189 -9.10 28.90 -0.04
C ILE A 189 -9.25 29.38 1.42
N HIS A 190 -9.38 30.70 1.62
CA HIS A 190 -9.58 31.29 2.95
C HIS A 190 -10.82 30.71 3.65
N THR A 191 -11.95 30.66 2.96
CA THR A 191 -13.21 30.14 3.51
C THR A 191 -13.05 28.70 3.99
N MET A 192 -12.35 27.88 3.20
CA MET A 192 -12.10 26.48 3.54
C MET A 192 -11.09 26.28 4.67
N LEU A 193 -10.03 27.08 4.72
CA LEU A 193 -9.03 27.02 5.82
C LEU A 193 -9.62 27.45 7.17
N ASN A 194 -10.67 28.29 7.15
CA ASN A 194 -11.41 28.73 8.32
C ASN A 194 -12.59 27.79 8.70
N ASP A 195 -12.90 26.79 7.87
CA ASP A 195 -13.94 25.80 8.17
C ASP A 195 -13.39 24.62 8.99
N LYS A 196 -13.89 24.47 10.22
CA LYS A 196 -13.46 23.43 11.16
C LYS A 196 -13.69 22.01 10.64
N PHE A 197 -14.76 21.78 9.87
CA PHE A 197 -15.03 20.47 9.28
C PHE A 197 -14.06 20.13 8.17
N THR A 198 -13.65 21.11 7.36
CA THR A 198 -12.58 20.94 6.38
C THR A 198 -11.29 20.52 7.10
N LYS A 199 -10.85 21.23 8.15
CA LYS A 199 -9.70 20.82 8.96
C LYS A 199 -9.87 19.41 9.54
N MET A 200 -11.07 19.07 10.01
CA MET A 200 -11.39 17.74 10.56
C MET A 200 -11.21 16.62 9.53
N TYR A 201 -11.56 16.82 8.25
CA TYR A 201 -11.28 15.85 7.20
C TYR A 201 -9.78 15.63 6.96
N TYR A 202 -8.97 16.69 7.02
CA TYR A 202 -7.51 16.57 6.92
C TYR A 202 -6.93 15.82 8.12
N ILE A 203 -7.38 16.11 9.35
CA ILE A 203 -6.96 15.37 10.56
C ILE A 203 -7.34 13.89 10.47
N PHE A 204 -8.53 13.57 9.94
CA PHE A 204 -8.93 12.19 9.70
C PHE A 204 -8.02 11.49 8.67
N LEU A 205 -7.72 12.16 7.56
CA LEU A 205 -6.83 11.64 6.52
C LEU A 205 -5.40 11.44 7.03
N ASP A 206 -4.90 12.37 7.84
CA ASP A 206 -3.58 12.30 8.48
C ASP A 206 -3.45 11.09 9.39
N TRP A 207 -4.52 10.71 10.09
CA TRP A 207 -4.53 9.50 10.90
C TRP A 207 -4.71 8.22 10.08
N MET A 208 -5.55 8.24 9.04
CA MET A 208 -5.98 7.05 8.32
C MET A 208 -5.05 6.64 7.17
N LEU A 209 -4.55 7.60 6.38
CA LEU A 209 -3.67 7.31 5.24
C LEU A 209 -2.36 6.61 5.64
N PRO A 210 -1.69 6.95 6.76
CA PRO A 210 -0.47 6.27 7.18
C PRO A 210 -0.60 4.76 7.38
N LYS A 211 -1.80 4.27 7.71
CA LYS A 211 -2.07 2.83 7.83
C LYS A 211 -1.83 2.10 6.50
N VAL A 212 -2.12 2.76 5.39
CA VAL A 212 -1.95 2.22 4.03
C VAL A 212 -0.59 2.59 3.45
N THR A 213 -0.13 3.83 3.66
CA THR A 213 1.17 4.26 3.13
C THR A 213 2.33 3.55 3.81
N GLY A 214 2.25 3.29 5.12
CA GLY A 214 3.26 2.53 5.87
C GLY A 214 3.38 1.08 5.38
N LEU A 215 2.26 0.42 5.07
CA LEU A 215 2.29 -0.90 4.42
C LEU A 215 3.00 -0.85 3.07
N ASN A 216 2.66 0.16 2.27
CA ASN A 216 3.23 0.33 0.95
C ASN A 216 4.74 0.61 1.02
N GLU A 217 5.20 1.47 1.92
CA GLU A 217 6.63 1.73 2.16
C GLU A 217 7.36 0.46 2.59
N TYR A 218 6.77 -0.33 3.49
CA TYR A 218 7.32 -1.61 3.91
C TYR A 218 7.47 -2.58 2.73
N PHE A 219 6.43 -2.72 1.89
CA PHE A 219 6.46 -3.61 0.73
C PHE A 219 7.33 -3.12 -0.44
N GLN A 220 7.72 -1.84 -0.46
CA GLN A 220 8.68 -1.29 -1.41
C GLN A 220 10.14 -1.40 -0.93
N SER A 221 10.37 -1.92 0.28
CA SER A 221 11.73 -2.13 0.77
C SER A 221 12.50 -3.12 -0.11
N SER A 222 13.83 -3.00 -0.11
CA SER A 222 14.72 -3.94 -0.82
C SER A 222 14.80 -5.32 -0.17
N ARG A 223 14.14 -5.52 0.97
CA ARG A 223 14.22 -6.76 1.77
C ARG A 223 13.20 -7.80 1.29
N PRO A 224 13.46 -9.10 1.50
CA PRO A 224 12.47 -10.14 1.24
C PRO A 224 11.29 -10.09 2.22
N VAL A 225 10.23 -9.40 1.81
CA VAL A 225 9.04 -9.19 2.66
C VAL A 225 7.96 -10.27 2.54
N LEU A 226 8.10 -11.23 1.61
CA LEU A 226 7.09 -12.25 1.30
C LEU A 226 6.49 -12.95 2.53
N PRO A 227 7.29 -13.39 3.53
CA PRO A 227 6.74 -14.04 4.72
C PRO A 227 5.77 -13.16 5.53
N PHE A 228 5.98 -11.84 5.48
CA PHE A 228 5.28 -10.88 6.31
C PHE A 228 4.08 -10.24 5.59
N VAL A 229 3.93 -10.43 4.28
CA VAL A 229 2.87 -9.79 3.48
C VAL A 229 1.49 -10.14 4.02
N HIS A 230 1.21 -11.43 4.24
CA HIS A 230 -0.14 -11.87 4.64
C HIS A 230 -0.52 -11.41 6.03
N GLU A 231 0.41 -11.51 6.98
CA GLU A 231 0.25 -11.02 8.34
C GLU A 231 -0.02 -9.52 8.34
N LYS A 232 0.85 -8.71 7.71
CA LYS A 232 0.72 -7.24 7.68
C LYS A 232 -0.58 -6.78 7.01
N MET A 233 -0.94 -7.40 5.89
CA MET A 233 -2.23 -7.11 5.23
C MET A 233 -3.42 -7.43 6.14
N THR A 234 -3.39 -8.58 6.83
CA THR A 234 -4.46 -9.02 7.74
C THR A 234 -4.57 -8.12 8.97
N GLU A 235 -3.46 -7.76 9.58
CA GLU A 235 -3.38 -6.87 10.74
C GLU A 235 -4.01 -5.51 10.41
N THR A 236 -3.52 -4.82 9.39
CA THR A 236 -4.03 -3.50 9.00
C THR A 236 -5.49 -3.55 8.56
N PHE A 237 -5.88 -4.58 7.81
CA PHE A 237 -7.27 -4.75 7.40
C PHE A 237 -8.20 -4.89 8.62
N ARG A 238 -7.84 -5.73 9.60
CA ARG A 238 -8.63 -5.92 10.83
C ARG A 238 -8.61 -4.68 11.71
N GLU A 239 -7.49 -4.00 11.83
CA GLU A 239 -7.36 -2.75 12.58
C GLU A 239 -8.37 -1.70 12.08
N ILE A 240 -8.43 -1.48 10.76
CA ILE A 240 -9.38 -0.52 10.17
C ILE A 240 -10.83 -0.98 10.40
N LEU A 241 -11.14 -2.27 10.22
CA LEU A 241 -12.49 -2.80 10.46
C LEU A 241 -12.97 -2.57 11.90
N THR A 242 -12.09 -2.76 12.89
CA THR A 242 -12.45 -2.55 14.30
C THR A 242 -12.76 -1.09 14.65
N CYS A 243 -12.45 -0.14 13.77
CA CYS A 243 -12.79 1.27 13.98
C CYS A 243 -14.29 1.55 13.76
N PHE A 244 -14.97 0.76 12.92
CA PHE A 244 -16.35 1.05 12.50
C PHE A 244 -17.31 -0.14 12.47
N MET A 245 -16.82 -1.37 12.62
CA MET A 245 -17.64 -2.59 12.72
C MET A 245 -17.64 -3.14 14.14
N ARG A 246 -18.65 -3.95 14.47
CA ARG A 246 -18.71 -4.63 15.76
C ARG A 246 -17.48 -5.54 15.97
N ARG A 247 -16.83 -5.39 17.13
CA ARG A 247 -15.54 -6.02 17.42
C ARG A 247 -15.61 -7.55 17.51
N ASP A 248 -16.69 -8.06 18.09
CA ASP A 248 -17.00 -9.50 18.15
C ASP A 248 -17.05 -10.11 16.74
N TYR A 249 -17.78 -9.48 15.82
CA TYR A 249 -17.88 -9.94 14.44
C TYR A 249 -16.51 -9.95 13.75
N VAL A 250 -15.74 -8.87 13.86
CA VAL A 250 -14.40 -8.79 13.24
C VAL A 250 -13.49 -9.86 13.83
N CYS A 251 -13.39 -9.99 15.16
CA CYS A 251 -12.47 -10.92 15.82
C CYS A 251 -12.83 -12.40 15.60
N MET A 252 -14.11 -12.76 15.55
CA MET A 252 -14.55 -14.15 15.45
C MET A 252 -14.68 -14.66 14.01
N THR A 253 -14.75 -13.76 13.02
CA THR A 253 -14.92 -14.14 11.61
C THR A 253 -13.56 -14.32 10.92
N PRO A 254 -13.33 -15.41 10.16
CA PRO A 254 -12.15 -15.56 9.31
C PRO A 254 -11.97 -14.35 8.37
N THR A 255 -10.73 -13.89 8.16
CA THR A 255 -10.46 -12.59 7.51
C THR A 255 -11.10 -12.46 6.13
N HIS A 256 -11.06 -13.54 5.34
CA HIS A 256 -11.63 -13.59 3.99
C HIS A 256 -13.18 -13.59 3.97
N ASN A 257 -13.84 -13.89 5.09
CA ASN A 257 -15.30 -13.94 5.21
C ASN A 257 -15.92 -12.68 5.80
N ILE A 258 -15.11 -11.73 6.28
CA ILE A 258 -15.59 -10.45 6.77
C ILE A 258 -16.16 -9.66 5.59
N GLN A 259 -17.33 -9.05 5.74
CA GLN A 259 -17.94 -8.21 4.69
C GLN A 259 -17.92 -6.74 5.12
N PRO A 260 -16.95 -5.92 4.67
CA PRO A 260 -16.79 -4.52 5.10
C PRO A 260 -18.02 -3.65 4.82
N MET A 261 -18.79 -3.99 3.79
CA MET A 261 -19.97 -3.26 3.36
C MET A 261 -21.28 -3.79 3.97
N ASP A 262 -21.23 -4.81 4.84
CA ASP A 262 -22.41 -5.29 5.58
C ASP A 262 -22.77 -4.28 6.68
N THR A 263 -23.70 -3.39 6.35
CA THR A 263 -24.17 -2.33 7.24
C THR A 263 -24.83 -2.84 8.51
N SER A 264 -25.32 -4.10 8.53
CA SER A 264 -25.88 -4.73 9.73
C SER A 264 -24.82 -5.03 10.80
N LYS A 265 -23.54 -5.04 10.41
CA LYS A 265 -22.40 -5.24 11.30
C LYS A 265 -21.68 -3.94 11.66
N TRP A 266 -22.10 -2.81 11.08
CA TRP A 266 -21.52 -1.51 11.38
C TRP A 266 -21.97 -1.04 12.77
N LEU A 267 -21.08 -0.33 13.44
CA LEU A 267 -21.45 0.44 14.63
C LEU A 267 -22.45 1.53 14.22
N PRO A 268 -23.58 1.68 14.93
CA PRO A 268 -24.49 2.80 14.77
C PRO A 268 -23.76 4.15 14.82
N LEU A 269 -24.24 5.17 14.09
CA LEU A 269 -23.61 6.50 14.10
C LEU A 269 -23.70 7.21 15.46
N GLY A 270 -24.66 6.78 16.30
CA GLY A 270 -24.82 7.24 17.68
C GLY A 270 -23.80 6.60 18.65
N ASP A 271 -23.19 5.48 18.27
CA ASP A 271 -22.18 4.79 19.06
C ASP A 271 -20.79 5.44 18.85
N ILE A 272 -19.82 5.03 19.66
CA ILE A 272 -18.44 5.48 19.57
C ILE A 272 -17.75 4.76 18.40
N ILE A 273 -17.81 5.38 17.21
CA ILE A 273 -16.96 5.02 16.07
C ILE A 273 -15.61 5.72 16.25
N TYR A 274 -14.51 5.01 16.01
CA TYR A 274 -13.18 5.56 16.18
C TYR A 274 -12.68 6.22 14.88
N PHE A 275 -12.46 7.53 14.93
CA PHE A 275 -11.94 8.34 13.81
C PHE A 275 -10.57 8.95 14.10
N GLY A 276 -9.88 8.49 15.15
CA GLY A 276 -8.62 9.06 15.62
C GLY A 276 -8.79 10.15 16.68
N VAL A 277 -7.75 10.34 17.50
CA VAL A 277 -7.77 11.26 18.66
C VAL A 277 -7.97 12.71 18.23
N GLY A 278 -7.25 13.19 17.20
CA GLY A 278 -7.40 14.57 16.73
C GLY A 278 -8.81 14.90 16.21
N VAL A 279 -9.51 13.93 15.62
CA VAL A 279 -10.92 14.12 15.23
C VAL A 279 -11.82 14.20 16.47
N ALA A 280 -11.56 13.37 17.49
CA ALA A 280 -12.32 13.40 18.74
C ALA A 280 -12.19 14.76 19.46
N GLU A 281 -11.01 15.38 19.43
CA GLU A 281 -10.79 16.73 19.96
C GLU A 281 -11.64 17.77 19.22
N VAL A 282 -11.65 17.76 17.88
CA VAL A 282 -12.45 18.69 17.08
C VAL A 282 -13.95 18.48 17.29
N LEU A 283 -14.41 17.23 17.39
CA LEU A 283 -15.81 16.90 17.69
C LEU A 283 -16.23 17.32 19.11
N GLY A 284 -15.27 17.49 20.03
CA GLY A 284 -15.49 17.97 21.38
C GLY A 284 -15.76 19.48 21.49
N LEU A 285 -15.42 20.25 20.45
CA LEU A 285 -15.62 21.71 20.42
C LEU A 285 -17.13 22.05 20.42
N PRO A 286 -17.60 22.96 21.31
CA PRO A 286 -19.03 23.30 21.43
C PRO A 286 -19.67 23.73 20.12
N GLU A 287 -18.98 24.55 19.33
CA GLU A 287 -19.45 25.07 18.05
C GLU A 287 -19.55 24.00 16.96
N VAL A 288 -18.68 22.97 17.00
CA VAL A 288 -18.74 21.83 16.07
C VAL A 288 -19.86 20.89 16.49
N ARG A 289 -19.96 20.60 17.79
CA ARG A 289 -20.98 19.71 18.36
C ARG A 289 -22.40 20.24 18.16
N ALA A 290 -22.58 21.55 18.15
CA ALA A 290 -23.86 22.20 17.87
C ALA A 290 -24.36 21.94 16.44
N ASP A 291 -23.45 21.80 15.46
CA ASP A 291 -23.80 21.48 14.07
C ASP A 291 -23.98 19.97 13.86
N THR A 292 -25.09 19.46 14.38
CA THR A 292 -25.45 18.04 14.32
C THR A 292 -25.52 17.49 12.89
N ALA A 293 -25.90 18.33 11.91
CA ALA A 293 -26.04 17.92 10.52
C ALA A 293 -24.68 17.62 9.89
N ARG A 294 -23.72 18.55 10.02
CA ARG A 294 -22.36 18.38 9.49
C ARG A 294 -21.57 17.34 10.27
N VAL A 295 -21.78 17.20 11.58
CA VAL A 295 -21.21 16.09 12.38
C VAL A 295 -21.70 14.74 11.85
N LYS A 296 -22.99 14.61 11.58
CA LYS A 296 -23.56 13.38 11.01
C LYS A 296 -23.02 13.09 9.61
N ASP A 297 -22.91 14.11 8.75
CA ASP A 297 -22.33 13.98 7.41
C ASP A 297 -20.88 13.50 7.48
N PHE A 298 -20.05 14.15 8.31
CA PHE A 298 -18.66 13.75 8.52
C PHE A 298 -18.55 12.29 8.98
N LYS A 299 -19.25 11.91 10.06
CA LYS A 299 -19.22 10.53 10.58
C LYS A 299 -19.64 9.51 9.53
N THR A 300 -20.65 9.85 8.72
CA THR A 300 -21.14 8.99 7.64
C THR A 300 -20.08 8.79 6.57
N ARG A 301 -19.47 9.87 6.09
CA ARG A 301 -18.43 9.83 5.05
C ARG A 301 -17.15 9.18 5.53
N ALA A 302 -16.69 9.47 6.74
CA ALA A 302 -15.50 8.86 7.32
C ALA A 302 -15.69 7.34 7.56
N ARG A 303 -16.88 6.91 7.99
CA ARG A 303 -17.21 5.47 8.06
C ARG A 303 -17.25 4.83 6.68
N GLN A 304 -17.88 5.50 5.70
CA GLN A 304 -17.96 5.01 4.32
C GLN A 304 -16.56 4.91 3.70
N PHE A 305 -15.68 5.88 3.97
CA PHE A 305 -14.27 5.83 3.59
C PHE A 305 -13.60 4.54 4.08
N MET A 306 -13.71 4.23 5.38
CA MET A 306 -13.07 3.04 5.96
C MET A 306 -13.66 1.75 5.38
N ALA A 307 -14.98 1.69 5.21
CA ALA A 307 -15.65 0.55 4.60
C ALA A 307 -15.23 0.33 3.14
N THR A 308 -15.19 1.40 2.34
CA THR A 308 -14.73 1.36 0.94
C THR A 308 -13.25 0.95 0.86
N LEU A 309 -12.40 1.48 1.74
CA LEU A 309 -10.98 1.10 1.82
C LEU A 309 -10.80 -0.40 2.04
N CYS A 310 -11.46 -0.95 3.06
CA CYS A 310 -11.45 -2.37 3.37
C CYS A 310 -12.03 -3.22 2.23
N SER A 311 -13.15 -2.79 1.63
CA SER A 311 -13.77 -3.49 0.50
C SER A 311 -12.82 -3.57 -0.70
N GLU A 312 -12.11 -2.49 -1.01
CA GLU A 312 -11.14 -2.47 -2.10
C GLU A 312 -9.89 -3.30 -1.78
N MET A 313 -9.45 -3.35 -0.52
CA MET A 313 -8.37 -4.25 -0.08
C MET A 313 -8.75 -5.71 -0.35
N GLN A 314 -9.94 -6.15 0.05
CA GLN A 314 -10.40 -7.53 -0.21
C GLN A 314 -10.56 -7.84 -1.70
N ARG A 315 -11.01 -6.87 -2.50
CA ARG A 315 -11.16 -7.05 -3.94
C ARG A 315 -9.82 -7.25 -4.66
N ARG A 316 -8.73 -6.72 -4.09
CA ARG A 316 -7.41 -6.65 -4.73
C ARG A 316 -6.37 -7.58 -4.10
N TYR A 317 -6.60 -8.03 -2.87
CA TYR A 317 -5.75 -8.95 -2.14
C TYR A 317 -6.55 -10.16 -1.69
N ASP A 318 -6.10 -11.36 -2.07
CA ASP A 318 -6.73 -12.62 -1.66
C ASP A 318 -6.29 -13.00 -0.24
N PHE A 319 -7.13 -12.71 0.74
CA PHE A 319 -6.93 -13.11 2.14
C PHE A 319 -7.05 -14.62 2.36
N ASN A 320 -7.42 -15.40 1.34
CA ASN A 320 -7.42 -16.85 1.35
C ASN A 320 -6.33 -17.47 0.47
N ASP A 321 -5.33 -16.67 0.02
CA ASP A 321 -4.25 -17.19 -0.82
C ASP A 321 -3.44 -18.24 -0.04
N PRO A 322 -3.43 -19.50 -0.51
CA PRO A 322 -2.85 -20.60 0.24
C PRO A 322 -1.32 -20.56 0.30
N VAL A 323 -0.67 -19.85 -0.63
CA VAL A 323 0.78 -19.64 -0.64
C VAL A 323 1.14 -18.54 0.35
N LEU A 324 0.51 -17.37 0.26
CA LEU A 324 0.84 -16.22 1.11
C LEU A 324 0.54 -16.50 2.59
N GLN A 325 -0.57 -17.21 2.89
CA GLN A 325 -0.88 -17.67 4.25
C GLN A 325 0.22 -18.55 4.83
N ARG A 326 0.77 -19.46 4.02
CA ARG A 326 1.81 -20.40 4.45
C ARG A 326 3.21 -19.79 4.44
N ALA A 327 3.46 -18.80 3.59
CA ALA A 327 4.73 -18.12 3.50
C ALA A 327 5.14 -17.48 4.85
N SER A 328 4.18 -17.12 5.71
CA SER A 328 4.47 -16.62 7.06
C SER A 328 5.19 -17.61 7.97
N SER A 329 5.16 -18.93 7.66
CA SER A 329 6.03 -19.87 8.36
C SER A 329 7.51 -19.62 8.09
N LEU A 330 7.85 -19.03 6.94
CA LEU A 330 9.23 -18.73 6.54
C LEU A 330 9.80 -17.48 7.22
N ALA A 331 9.03 -16.79 8.08
CA ALA A 331 9.58 -15.72 8.91
C ALA A 331 10.55 -16.34 9.94
N PRO A 332 11.72 -15.74 10.21
CA PRO A 332 12.75 -16.33 11.09
C PRO A 332 12.22 -16.79 12.45
N ALA A 333 11.48 -15.92 13.14
CA ALA A 333 10.89 -16.22 14.45
C ALA A 333 9.91 -17.41 14.40
N THR A 334 9.14 -17.55 13.32
CA THR A 334 8.20 -18.66 13.11
C THR A 334 8.94 -19.93 12.70
N ALA A 335 9.96 -19.81 11.86
CA ALA A 335 10.75 -20.91 11.34
C ALA A 335 11.53 -21.63 12.45
N LEU A 336 12.05 -20.90 13.44
CA LEU A 336 12.76 -21.46 14.60
C LEU A 336 11.84 -21.92 15.75
N SER A 337 10.54 -21.57 15.72
CA SER A 337 9.64 -21.84 16.83
C SER A 337 9.11 -23.28 16.82
N GLN A 338 9.39 -24.02 17.90
CA GLN A 338 8.82 -25.35 18.13
C GLN A 338 7.29 -25.31 18.21
N ARG A 339 6.73 -24.27 18.85
CA ARG A 339 5.27 -24.10 18.96
C ARG A 339 4.63 -23.85 17.60
N ALA A 340 5.30 -23.09 16.71
CA ALA A 340 4.78 -22.84 15.37
C ALA A 340 4.69 -24.13 14.51
N ARG A 341 5.42 -25.19 14.86
CA ARG A 341 5.31 -26.49 14.17
C ARG A 341 3.98 -27.20 14.41
N GLU A 342 3.24 -26.86 15.45
CA GLU A 342 1.86 -27.37 15.63
C GLU A 342 0.96 -26.93 14.46
N ALA A 343 1.14 -25.69 13.98
CA ALA A 343 0.39 -25.16 12.85
C ALA A 343 0.99 -25.55 11.49
N THR A 344 2.32 -25.56 11.38
CA THR A 344 3.04 -25.85 10.12
C THR A 344 4.11 -26.93 10.32
N PRO A 345 3.72 -28.20 10.53
CA PRO A 345 4.65 -29.29 10.80
C PRO A 345 5.47 -29.73 9.58
N SER A 346 5.07 -29.30 8.37
CA SER A 346 5.63 -29.74 7.10
C SER A 346 5.61 -28.61 6.07
N LEU A 347 6.68 -28.48 5.28
CA LEU A 347 6.75 -27.57 4.13
C LEU A 347 6.16 -28.18 2.86
N ARG A 348 5.90 -29.50 2.85
CA ARG A 348 5.36 -30.21 1.69
C ARG A 348 4.16 -29.50 1.07
N THR A 349 3.22 -29.04 1.88
CA THR A 349 2.01 -28.36 1.37
C THR A 349 2.36 -27.07 0.63
N LEU A 350 3.30 -26.27 1.13
CA LEU A 350 3.76 -25.05 0.46
C LEU A 350 4.55 -25.39 -0.81
N ALA A 351 5.43 -26.39 -0.75
CA ALA A 351 6.21 -26.83 -1.91
C ALA A 351 5.34 -27.31 -3.07
N LEU A 352 4.27 -28.07 -2.78
CA LEU A 352 3.31 -28.53 -3.80
C LEU A 352 2.52 -27.40 -4.46
N LEU A 353 2.37 -26.26 -3.79
CA LEU A 353 1.77 -25.06 -4.37
C LEU A 353 2.76 -24.31 -5.27
N LEU A 354 4.06 -24.62 -5.24
CA LEU A 354 5.11 -23.92 -5.97
C LEU A 354 5.89 -24.91 -6.87
N PRO A 355 5.25 -25.48 -7.91
CA PRO A 355 5.82 -26.56 -8.71
C PRO A 355 7.06 -26.15 -9.53
N ARG A 356 7.31 -24.86 -9.69
CA ARG A 356 8.52 -24.33 -10.35
C ARG A 356 9.72 -24.19 -9.41
N ILE A 357 9.51 -24.34 -8.10
CA ILE A 357 10.58 -24.34 -7.10
C ILE A 357 11.00 -25.79 -6.79
N VAL A 358 10.01 -26.64 -6.51
CA VAL A 358 10.23 -28.07 -6.27
C VAL A 358 9.29 -28.88 -7.16
N ASP A 359 9.86 -29.80 -7.95
CA ASP A 359 9.07 -30.73 -8.74
C ASP A 359 8.26 -31.63 -7.79
N LYS A 360 6.93 -31.61 -7.95
CA LYS A 360 6.00 -32.43 -7.15
C LYS A 360 6.23 -33.93 -7.29
N THR A 361 6.92 -34.38 -8.34
CA THR A 361 7.23 -35.79 -8.59
C THR A 361 8.54 -36.23 -7.93
N ASP A 362 9.41 -35.27 -7.59
CA ASP A 362 10.69 -35.53 -6.90
C ASP A 362 10.46 -35.75 -5.40
N LYS A 363 10.01 -36.96 -5.06
CA LYS A 363 9.74 -37.36 -3.67
C LYS A 363 10.97 -37.26 -2.78
N LYS A 364 12.17 -37.49 -3.33
CA LYS A 364 13.41 -37.43 -2.57
C LYS A 364 13.69 -36.00 -2.14
N LYS A 365 13.68 -35.05 -3.08
CA LYS A 365 13.90 -33.64 -2.78
C LYS A 365 12.83 -33.06 -1.85
N LEU A 366 11.58 -33.48 -2.02
CA LEU A 366 10.50 -33.10 -1.10
C LEU A 366 10.73 -33.63 0.33
N GLN A 367 11.21 -34.87 0.48
CA GLN A 367 11.52 -35.45 1.78
C GLN A 367 12.72 -34.74 2.43
N ASP A 368 13.81 -34.53 1.67
CA ASP A 368 14.99 -33.83 2.15
C ASP A 368 14.63 -32.41 2.67
N LEU A 369 13.78 -31.68 1.94
CA LEU A 369 13.28 -30.36 2.35
C LEU A 369 12.43 -30.43 3.62
N ASP A 370 11.55 -31.43 3.74
CA ASP A 370 10.68 -31.57 4.91
C ASP A 370 11.47 -31.98 6.16
N ASP A 371 12.48 -32.83 6.00
CA ASP A 371 13.37 -33.25 7.09
C ASP A 371 14.19 -32.07 7.61
N GLN A 372 14.76 -31.26 6.71
CA GLN A 372 15.44 -30.01 7.08
C GLN A 372 14.50 -29.06 7.84
N TRP A 373 13.27 -28.88 7.35
CA TRP A 373 12.28 -28.04 8.02
C TRP A 373 11.91 -28.52 9.42
N ARG A 374 11.78 -29.84 9.61
CA ARG A 374 11.46 -30.46 10.90
C ARG A 374 12.62 -30.39 11.88
N ALA A 375 13.86 -30.49 11.39
CA ALA A 375 15.06 -30.40 12.21
C ALA A 375 15.39 -28.96 12.65
N LEU A 376 14.97 -27.96 11.87
CA LEU A 376 15.36 -26.56 12.06
C LEU A 376 15.14 -26.00 13.48
N PRO A 377 13.99 -26.20 14.15
CA PRO A 377 13.81 -25.70 15.52
C PRO A 377 14.77 -26.31 16.55
N PHE A 378 15.22 -27.56 16.33
CA PHE A 378 16.19 -28.21 17.20
C PHE A 378 17.61 -27.69 16.97
N ALA A 379 17.92 -27.29 15.72
CA ALA A 379 19.18 -26.63 15.40
C ALA A 379 19.26 -25.21 16.00
N ALA A 380 18.11 -24.61 16.38
CA ALA A 380 18.06 -23.26 16.91
C ALA A 380 18.93 -23.05 18.15
N GLU A 381 19.15 -24.05 19.00
CA GLU A 381 20.01 -23.91 20.19
C GLU A 381 21.49 -23.77 19.86
N ILE A 382 21.90 -24.22 18.66
CA ILE A 382 23.28 -24.25 18.19
C ILE A 382 23.58 -23.04 17.29
N LEU A 383 22.54 -22.38 16.76
CA LEU A 383 22.70 -21.21 15.91
C LEU A 383 23.27 -20.01 16.71
N PRO A 384 24.19 -19.22 16.11
CA PRO A 384 24.67 -17.98 16.71
C PRO A 384 23.51 -17.04 17.06
N THR A 385 23.67 -16.25 18.13
CA THR A 385 22.63 -15.32 18.60
C THR A 385 22.21 -14.34 17.51
N GLU A 386 23.15 -13.89 16.68
CA GLU A 386 22.91 -12.98 15.56
C GLU A 386 21.93 -13.58 14.53
N VAL A 387 22.01 -14.89 14.30
CA VAL A 387 21.12 -15.62 13.38
C VAL A 387 19.75 -15.81 14.00
N ARG A 388 19.70 -16.16 15.30
CA ARG A 388 18.43 -16.38 16.03
C ARG A 388 17.59 -15.13 16.17
N GLU A 389 18.23 -13.98 16.33
CA GLU A 389 17.57 -12.68 16.47
C GLU A 389 17.39 -11.96 15.13
N CYS A 390 17.81 -12.57 14.02
CA CYS A 390 17.71 -11.98 12.69
C CYS A 390 16.24 -11.78 12.28
N LYS A 391 15.87 -10.53 12.01
CA LYS A 391 14.51 -10.16 11.56
C LYS A 391 14.39 -10.15 10.04
N ASP A 392 15.52 -10.11 9.33
CA ASP A 392 15.53 -10.13 7.88
C ASP A 392 15.49 -11.58 7.38
N ALA A 393 14.40 -11.95 6.71
CA ALA A 393 14.22 -13.30 6.21
C ALA A 393 15.29 -13.70 5.18
N GLY A 394 15.76 -12.76 4.35
CA GLY A 394 16.79 -13.03 3.35
C GLY A 394 18.13 -13.39 3.98
N VAL A 395 18.56 -12.58 4.94
CA VAL A 395 19.82 -12.81 5.68
C VAL A 395 19.72 -14.09 6.51
N PHE A 396 18.61 -14.30 7.20
CA PHE A 396 18.38 -15.51 8.00
C PHE A 396 18.51 -16.79 7.15
N TRP A 397 17.79 -16.89 6.03
CA TRP A 397 17.80 -18.09 5.19
C TRP A 397 19.11 -18.30 4.42
N HIS A 398 20.02 -17.31 4.38
CA HIS A 398 21.36 -17.51 3.85
C HIS A 398 22.31 -18.14 4.88
N GLN A 399 22.12 -17.81 6.16
CA GLN A 399 23.00 -18.22 7.27
C GLN A 399 22.63 -19.60 7.86
N VAL A 400 21.42 -20.07 7.60
CA VAL A 400 20.84 -21.35 8.04
C VAL A 400 20.79 -22.32 6.88
#